data_AF-A0A0V8JIX5-F1
#
_entry.id   AF-A0A0V8JIX5-F1
#
_cell.length_a   1.000
_cell.length_b   1.000
_cell.length_c   1.000
_cell.angle_alpha   90.00
_cell.angle_beta   90.00
_cell.angle_gamma   90.00
#
_symmetry.space_group_name_H-M   'P 1'
#
loop_
_entity.id
_entity.type
_entity.pdbx_description
1 polymer ?
#
loop_
_entity_poly.entity_id
_entity_poly.type
_entity_poly.pdbx_seq_one_letter_code
_entity_poly.pdbx_strand_id
1 'polypeptide(L)' 'MEEKEGLYANIDLDKVYEYKDLPDKVAGRCDNCESVHFKSSVGEGKFLRECVSCGMKKNI' A
#
# COMPACT_ATOMS: atom_id res chain seq x y z
N MET A 1 22.89 -8.02 -1.48
CA MET A 1 21.49 -8.39 -1.15
C MET A 1 20.87 -7.11 -0.61
N GLU A 2 20.75 -6.11 -1.46
CA GLU A 2 20.49 -4.72 -1.10
C GLU A 2 19.74 -4.18 -2.30
N GLU A 3 18.51 -3.71 -2.13
CA GLU A 3 17.80 -2.81 -3.07
C GLU A 3 16.31 -2.62 -2.69
N LYS A 4 15.72 -3.45 -1.81
CA LYS A 4 14.29 -3.33 -1.46
C LYS A 4 13.95 -2.31 -0.36
N GLU A 5 14.94 -1.67 0.25
CA GLU A 5 14.72 -0.75 1.38
C GLU A 5 14.28 0.65 0.93
N GLY A 6 14.62 1.06 -0.31
CA GLY A 6 14.23 2.36 -0.84
C GLY A 6 12.78 2.47 -1.34
N LEU A 7 12.16 1.34 -1.72
CA LEU A 7 10.82 1.33 -2.32
C LEU A 7 9.72 1.85 -1.37
N TYR A 8 9.89 1.63 -0.07
CA TYR A 8 8.91 2.00 0.95
C TYR A 8 9.31 3.24 1.76
N ALA A 9 10.51 3.78 1.52
CA ALA A 9 11.02 4.95 2.25
C ALA A 9 10.38 6.27 1.80
N ASN A 10 9.79 6.31 0.59
CA ASN A 10 9.17 7.50 -0.01
C ASN A 10 7.79 7.15 -0.58
N ILE A 11 6.89 6.65 0.26
CA ILE A 11 5.52 6.36 -0.16
C ILE A 11 4.75 7.67 -0.24
N ASP A 12 4.29 7.99 -1.45
CA ASP A 12 3.43 9.13 -1.71
C ASP A 12 1.97 8.73 -1.51
N LEU A 13 1.29 9.35 -0.55
CA LEU A 13 -0.08 9.02 -0.16
C LEU A 13 -1.12 9.50 -1.19
N ASP A 14 -0.74 10.41 -2.09
CA ASP A 14 -1.61 10.89 -3.16
C ASP A 14 -1.61 9.93 -4.37
N LYS A 15 -0.62 9.04 -4.44
CA LYS A 15 -0.47 8.07 -5.52
C LYS A 15 -1.11 6.73 -5.17
N VAL A 16 -1.73 6.10 -6.17
CA VAL A 16 -2.22 4.71 -6.07
C VAL A 16 -1.12 3.78 -6.59
N TYR A 17 -0.66 2.88 -5.73
CA TYR A 17 0.34 1.87 -6.10
C TYR A 17 -0.34 0.57 -6.54
N GLU A 18 0.23 -0.12 -7.53
CA GLU A 18 -0.20 -1.46 -7.89
C GLU A 18 0.58 -2.48 -7.05
N TYR A 19 -0.11 -3.49 -6.52
CA TYR A 19 0.51 -4.56 -5.73
C TYR A 19 1.60 -5.34 -6.51
N LYS A 20 1.51 -5.36 -7.85
CA LYS A 20 2.53 -5.96 -8.72
C LYS A 20 3.87 -5.22 -8.67
N ASP A 21 3.83 -3.89 -8.66
CA ASP A 21 5.01 -3.03 -8.64
C ASP A 21 5.54 -2.82 -7.21
N LEU A 22 4.62 -2.66 -6.26
CA LEU A 22 4.91 -2.45 -4.86
C LEU A 22 4.13 -3.46 -4.00
N PRO A 23 4.61 -4.72 -3.87
CA PRO A 23 3.98 -5.71 -2.99
C PRO A 23 4.00 -5.23 -1.54
N ASP A 24 3.23 -5.85 -0.65
CA ASP A 24 3.30 -5.50 0.77
C ASP A 24 4.64 -5.96 1.35
N LYS A 25 5.37 -5.05 1.99
CA LYS A 25 6.60 -5.35 2.75
C LYS A 25 6.31 -6.33 3.87
N VAL A 26 5.18 -6.11 4.56
CA VAL A 26 4.64 -7.01 5.58
C VAL A 26 3.15 -7.18 5.29
N ALA A 27 2.75 -8.41 4.96
CA ALA A 27 1.37 -8.72 4.63
C ALA A 27 0.42 -8.27 5.75
N GLY A 28 -0.60 -7.47 5.39
CA GLY A 28 -1.59 -6.97 6.34
C GLY A 28 -1.14 -5.79 7.20
N ARG A 29 0.00 -5.17 6.90
CA ARG A 29 0.45 -3.91 7.52
C ARG A 29 0.72 -2.85 6.46
N CYS A 30 0.45 -1.60 6.80
CA CYS A 30 0.68 -0.50 5.87
C CYS A 30 2.18 -0.30 5.73
N ASP A 31 2.67 -0.22 4.50
CA ASP A 31 4.09 -0.06 4.26
C ASP A 31 4.64 1.28 4.77
N ASN A 32 3.77 2.29 4.90
CA ASN A 32 4.14 3.63 5.35
C ASN A 32 4.02 3.83 6.87
N CYS A 33 2.96 3.32 7.51
CA CYS A 33 2.68 3.59 8.93
C CYS A 33 2.47 2.34 9.79
N GLU A 34 2.73 1.14 9.23
CA GLU A 34 2.63 -0.17 9.90
C GLU A 34 1.25 -0.51 10.49
N SER A 35 0.24 0.33 10.22
CA SER A 35 -1.14 0.14 10.64
C SER A 35 -1.77 -1.07 9.97
N VAL A 36 -2.63 -1.76 10.72
CA VAL A 36 -3.41 -2.91 10.24
C VAL A 36 -4.83 -2.48 9.80
N HIS A 37 -5.18 -1.21 9.96
CA HIS A 37 -6.50 -0.70 9.66
C HIS A 37 -6.56 -0.19 8.22
N PHE A 38 -7.25 -0.95 7.38
CA PHE A 38 -7.48 -0.61 5.99
C PHE A 38 -8.96 -0.56 5.67
N LYS A 39 -9.33 0.39 4.84
CA LYS A 39 -10.60 0.45 4.14
C LYS A 39 -10.40 -0.13 2.75
N SER A 40 -11.16 -1.17 2.44
CA SER A 40 -11.13 -1.77 1.12
C SER A 40 -12.35 -1.31 0.33
N SER A 41 -12.15 -0.98 -0.94
CA SER A 41 -13.22 -0.61 -1.87
C SER A 41 -13.02 -1.39 -3.15
N VAL A 42 -14.11 -2.02 -3.63
CA VAL A 42 -14.09 -2.81 -4.85
C VAL A 42 -14.88 -2.06 -5.90
N GLY A 43 -14.22 -1.69 -7.00
CA GLY A 43 -14.82 -0.95 -8.10
C GLY A 43 -14.29 -1.47 -9.42
N GLU A 44 -15.18 -1.73 -10.39
CA GLU A 44 -14.80 -2.15 -11.75
C GLU A 44 -13.85 -3.38 -11.79
N GLY A 45 -13.97 -4.29 -10.82
CA GLY A 45 -13.15 -5.50 -10.74
C GLY A 45 -11.74 -5.29 -10.16
N LYS A 46 -11.44 -4.10 -9.63
CA LYS A 46 -10.19 -3.75 -8.95
C LYS A 46 -10.41 -3.61 -7.45
N PHE A 47 -9.46 -4.07 -6.65
CA PHE A 47 -9.53 -3.99 -5.19
C PHE A 47 -8.63 -2.86 -4.68
N LEU A 48 -9.23 -1.71 -4.39
CA LEU A 48 -8.50 -0.58 -3.82
C LEU A 48 -8.45 -0.73 -2.29
N ARG A 49 -7.25 -0.89 -1.74
CA ARG A 49 -6.97 -0.88 -0.31
C ARG A 49 -6.43 0.50 0.09
N GLU A 50 -7.17 1.19 0.93
CA GLU A 50 -6.79 2.48 1.52
C GLU A 50 -6.43 2.30 3.00
N CYS A 51 -5.27 2.76 3.45
CA CYS A 51 -4.94 2.77 4.87
C CYS A 51 -5.72 3.88 5.58
N VAL A 52 -6.43 3.55 6.66
CA VAL A 52 -7.22 4.54 7.41
C VAL A 52 -6.32 5.49 8.22
N SER A 53 -5.13 5.02 8.60
CA SER A 53 -4.21 5.80 9.44
C SER A 53 -3.40 6.85 8.66
N CYS A 54 -3.02 6.56 7.41
CA CYS A 54 -2.23 7.49 6.60
C CYS A 54 -2.86 7.85 5.24
N GLY A 55 -3.90 7.15 4.79
CA GLY A 55 -4.52 7.38 3.48
C GLY A 55 -3.85 6.68 2.30
N MET A 56 -2.81 5.86 2.53
CA MET A 56 -2.09 5.15 1.46
C MET A 56 -3.04 4.24 0.67
N LYS A 57 -3.07 4.40 -0.65
CA LYS A 57 -3.90 3.61 -1.54
C LYS A 57 -3.06 2.61 -2.33
N LYS A 58 -3.47 1.35 -2.30
CA LYS A 58 -2.87 0.28 -3.08
C LYS A 58 -3.95 -0.52 -3.79
N ASN A 59 -3.79 -0.72 -5.08
CA ASN A 59 -4.65 -1.57 -5.88
C ASN A 59 -4.10 -3.00 -5.85
N ILE A 60 -4.93 -3.95 -5.41
CA ILE A 60 -4.63 -5.37 -5.29
C ILE A 60 -5.35 -6.16 -6.39
#